data_AF-A0A0F9QAA0-F1
#
_entry.id   AF-A0A0F9QAA0-F1
#
_cell.length_a   1.000
_cell.length_b   1.000
_cell.length_c   1.000
_cell.angle_alpha   90.00
_cell.angle_beta   90.00
_cell.angle_gamma   90.00
#
_symmetry.space_group_name_H-M   'P 1'
#
loop_
_entity.id
_entity.type
_entity.pdbx_description
1 polymer ?
#
loop_
_entity_poly.entity_id
_entity_poly.type
_entity_poly.pdbx_seq_one_letter_code
_entity_poly.pdbx_strand_id
1 'polypeptide(L)'
;MTDSMVFPSEMTPELQDILGRPNFVCGPIAHIFQAAGADIPRKAEAEQAFVLHWMIKLYLTHGDRWREIGEEELKEVRAAASVSAPAPED
;
A
#
# COMPACT_ATOMS: atom_id res chain seq x y z
N MET A 1 18.98 12.59 -6.40
CA MET A 1 17.89 13.54 -6.72
C MET A 1 16.68 13.06 -5.93
N THR A 2 16.25 13.79 -4.91
CA THR A 2 14.96 13.53 -4.27
C THR A 2 13.89 13.98 -5.23
N ASP A 3 13.15 13.03 -5.80
CA ASP A 3 11.94 13.35 -6.55
C ASP A 3 10.95 13.97 -5.55
N SER A 4 10.70 15.28 -5.69
CA SER A 4 9.94 16.03 -4.70
C SER A 4 8.45 15.84 -4.95
N MET A 5 7.86 14.82 -4.35
CA MET A 5 6.41 14.69 -4.28
C MET A 5 5.84 15.79 -3.36
N VAL A 6 5.06 16.71 -3.94
CA VAL A 6 4.41 17.79 -3.19
C VAL A 6 3.10 17.28 -2.60
N PHE A 7 3.00 17.27 -1.28
CA PHE A 7 1.74 16.94 -0.61
C PHE A 7 0.74 18.10 -0.76
N PRO A 8 -0.52 17.85 -1.16
CA PRO A 8 -1.53 18.91 -1.35
C PRO A 8 -1.78 19.72 -0.08
N SER A 9 -1.93 21.03 -0.22
CA SER A 9 -2.33 21.91 0.90
C SER A 9 -3.81 21.76 1.25
N GLU A 10 -4.64 21.40 0.27
CA GLU A 10 -6.08 21.18 0.43
C GLU A 10 -6.42 19.69 0.46
N MET A 11 -7.48 19.34 1.19
CA MET A 11 -8.02 17.99 1.18
C MET A 11 -8.74 17.70 -0.15
N THR A 12 -8.09 16.97 -1.04
CA THR A 12 -8.71 16.51 -2.29
C THR A 12 -9.65 15.33 -2.03
N PRO A 13 -10.63 15.06 -2.92
CA PRO A 13 -11.51 13.89 -2.78
C PRO A 13 -10.75 12.56 -2.70
N GLU A 14 -9.67 12.41 -3.47
CA GLU A 14 -8.83 11.21 -3.48
C GLU A 14 -8.06 11.08 -2.16
N LEU A 15 -7.49 12.18 -1.66
CA LEU A 15 -6.78 12.18 -0.39
C LEU A 15 -7.74 11.89 0.78
N GLN A 16 -8.96 12.43 0.73
CA GLN A 16 -10.00 12.13 1.71
C GLN A 16 -10.41 10.66 1.68
N ASP A 17 -10.59 10.06 0.50
CA ASP A 17 -10.87 8.63 0.34
C ASP A 17 -9.72 7.77 0.89
N ILE A 18 -8.47 8.12 0.59
CA ILE A 18 -7.30 7.40 1.09
C ILE A 18 -7.23 7.49 2.62
N LEU A 19 -7.18 8.70 3.17
CA LEU A 19 -7.02 8.93 4.61
C LEU A 19 -8.22 8.45 5.44
N GLY A 20 -9.41 8.37 4.84
CA GLY A 20 -10.62 7.86 5.48
C GLY A 20 -10.65 6.34 5.65
N ARG A 21 -9.67 5.59 5.12
CA ARG A 21 -9.69 4.11 5.16
C ARG A 21 -9.48 3.59 6.58
N PRO A 22 -10.42 2.80 7.12
CA PRO A 22 -10.26 2.23 8.44
C PRO A 22 -9.21 1.12 8.43
N ASN A 23 -8.60 0.86 9.59
CA ASN A 23 -7.53 -0.14 9.71
C ASN A 23 -7.95 -1.54 9.21
N PHE A 24 -9.19 -1.99 9.44
CA PHE A 24 -9.63 -3.31 8.98
C PHE A 24 -9.69 -3.45 7.44
N VAL A 25 -9.73 -2.34 6.70
CA VAL A 25 -9.54 -2.32 5.22
C VAL A 25 -8.06 -2.41 4.86
N CYS A 26 -7.19 -1.80 5.66
CA CYS A 26 -5.75 -1.74 5.43
C CYS A 26 -5.03 -3.05 5.79
N GLY A 27 -5.44 -3.73 6.86
CA GLY A 27 -4.80 -4.95 7.36
C GLY A 27 -4.55 -6.01 6.27
N PRO A 28 -5.56 -6.45 5.50
CA PRO A 28 -5.37 -7.42 4.42
C PRO A 28 -4.36 -6.97 3.35
N ILE A 29 -4.27 -5.67 3.07
CA ILE A 29 -3.29 -5.11 2.13
C ILE A 29 -1.89 -5.17 2.73
N ALA A 30 -1.72 -4.74 3.98
CA ALA A 30 -0.44 -4.81 4.70
C ALA A 30 0.10 -6.24 4.77
N HIS A 31 -0.79 -7.24 4.91
CA HIS A 31 -0.40 -8.65 4.96
C HIS A 31 0.16 -9.16 3.63
N ILE A 32 -0.32 -8.65 2.50
CA ILE A 32 0.25 -8.95 1.18
C ILE A 32 1.68 -8.41 1.09
N PHE A 33 1.91 -7.17 1.53
CA PHE A 33 3.25 -6.58 1.57
C PHE A 33 4.19 -7.32 2.54
N GLN A 34 3.72 -7.70 3.73
CA GLN A 34 4.49 -8.52 4.68
C GLN A 34 4.87 -9.87 4.07
N ALA A 35 3.95 -10.53 3.37
CA ALA A 35 4.22 -11.81 2.70
C ALA A 35 5.22 -11.65 1.54
N ALA A 36 5.31 -10.47 0.95
CA ALA A 36 6.33 -10.11 -0.03
C ALA A 36 7.65 -9.60 0.60
N GLY A 37 7.78 -9.65 1.93
CA GLY A 37 9.01 -9.31 2.66
C GLY A 37 9.09 -7.88 3.20
N ALA A 38 8.01 -7.09 3.15
CA ALA A 38 8.00 -5.76 3.76
C ALA A 38 8.08 -5.85 5.30
N ASP A 39 8.97 -5.07 5.90
CA ASP A 39 9.10 -4.94 7.35
C ASP A 39 7.99 -4.04 7.92
N ILE A 40 6.84 -4.65 8.18
CA ILE A 40 5.67 -3.99 8.76
C ILE A 40 5.34 -4.70 10.07
N PRO A 41 5.38 -4.03 11.23
CA PRO A 41 4.95 -4.62 12.49
C PRO A 41 3.50 -5.13 12.42
N ARG A 42 3.22 -6.29 13.02
CA ARG A 42 1.86 -6.84 13.18
C ARG A 42 1.07 -6.07 14.24
N LYS A 43 0.85 -4.78 13.97
CA LYS A 43 0.14 -3.83 14.82
C LYS A 43 -0.76 -2.97 13.94
N ALA A 44 -2.02 -2.84 14.34
CA ALA A 44 -3.08 -2.12 13.63
C ALA A 44 -2.64 -0.76 13.07
N GLU A 45 -2.07 0.09 13.91
CA GLU A 45 -1.67 1.44 13.52
C GLU A 45 -0.49 1.44 12.54
N ALA A 46 0.40 0.46 12.64
CA ALA A 46 1.54 0.32 11.73
C ALA A 46 1.09 -0.19 10.35
N GLU A 47 0.19 -1.17 10.31
CA GLU A 47 -0.40 -1.70 9.08
C GLU A 47 -1.19 -0.61 8.34
N GLN A 48 -2.04 0.14 9.06
CA GLN A 48 -2.76 1.28 8.48
C GLN A 48 -1.81 2.35 7.95
N ALA A 49 -0.84 2.79 8.75
CA ALA A 49 0.10 3.84 8.34
C ALA A 49 0.89 3.46 7.09
N PHE A 50 1.36 2.22 6.99
CA PHE A 50 2.07 1.74 5.80
C PHE A 50 1.18 1.81 4.55
N VAL A 51 -0.05 1.30 4.64
CA VAL A 51 -0.96 1.25 3.48
C VAL A 51 -1.39 2.65 3.06
N LEU A 52 -1.69 3.54 4.01
CA LEU A 52 -2.00 4.94 3.70
C LEU A 52 -0.81 5.63 3.03
N HIS A 53 0.40 5.44 3.55
CA HIS A 53 1.61 6.01 2.96
C HIS A 53 1.82 5.54 1.51
N TRP A 54 1.63 4.24 1.24
CA TRP A 54 1.71 3.66 -0.10
C TRP A 54 0.66 4.25 -1.05
N MET A 55 -0.62 4.31 -0.64
CA MET A 55 -1.69 4.89 -1.45
C MET A 55 -1.47 6.38 -1.73
N ILE A 56 -0.99 7.15 -0.74
CA ILE A 56 -0.65 8.56 -0.91
C ILE A 56 0.46 8.70 -1.95
N LYS A 57 1.53 7.89 -1.88
CA LYS A 57 2.59 7.93 -2.89
C LYS A 57 2.06 7.67 -4.30
N LEU A 58 1.20 6.67 -4.46
CA LEU A 58 0.55 6.39 -5.75
C LEU A 58 -0.25 7.58 -6.24
N TYR A 59 -1.02 8.23 -5.35
CA TYR A 59 -1.78 9.43 -5.67
C TYR A 59 -0.88 10.60 -6.09
N LEU A 60 0.18 10.88 -5.34
CA LEU A 60 1.11 11.96 -5.67
C LEU A 60 1.86 11.71 -6.98
N THR A 61 2.03 10.45 -7.38
CA THR A 61 2.77 10.07 -8.59
C THR A 61 1.86 9.99 -9.82
N HIS A 62 0.61 9.53 -9.65
CA HIS A 62 -0.27 9.15 -10.76
C HIS A 62 -1.60 9.90 -10.82
N GLY A 63 -1.88 10.78 -9.85
CA GLY A 63 -3.15 11.51 -9.76
C GLY A 63 -4.33 10.55 -9.72
N ASP A 64 -5.36 10.81 -10.54
CA ASP A 64 -6.61 10.04 -10.57
C ASP A 64 -6.43 8.56 -10.90
N ARG A 65 -5.32 8.17 -11.53
CA ARG A 65 -5.01 6.78 -11.86
C ARG A 65 -4.44 5.97 -10.69
N TRP A 66 -4.24 6.57 -9.52
CA TRP A 66 -3.62 5.91 -8.37
C TRP A 66 -4.24 4.57 -7.99
N ARG A 67 -5.55 4.43 -8.18
CA ARG A 67 -6.28 3.20 -7.86
C ARG A 67 -5.98 2.08 -8.84
N GLU A 68 -5.98 2.39 -10.14
CA GLU A 68 -5.62 1.45 -11.21
C GLU A 68 -4.19 0.95 -11.00
N ILE A 69 -3.24 1.87 -10.82
CA ILE A 69 -1.84 1.53 -10.58
C ILE A 69 -1.68 0.74 -9.27
N GLY A 70 -2.37 1.14 -8.19
CA GLY A 70 -2.32 0.43 -6.92
C GLY A 70 -2.87 -1.00 -6.99
N GLU A 71 -3.91 -1.23 -7.79
CA GLU A 71 -4.44 -2.58 -8.04
C GLU A 71 -3.46 -3.44 -8.85
N GLU A 72 -2.74 -2.85 -9.82
CA GLU A 72 -1.69 -3.52 -10.57
C GLU A 72 -0.49 -3.88 -9.67
N GLU A 73 0.05 -2.90 -8.93
CA GLU A 73 1.15 -3.13 -7.99
C GLU A 73 0.78 -4.21 -6.95
N LEU A 74 -0.44 -4.18 -6.41
CA LEU A 74 -0.85 -5.16 -5.42
C LEU A 74 -0.95 -6.58 -6.00
N LYS A 75 -1.32 -6.72 -7.29
CA LYS A 75 -1.28 -8.02 -8.00
C LYS A 75 0.15 -8.51 -8.15
N GLU A 76 1.08 -7.63 -8.52
CA GLU A 76 2.50 -7.97 -8.65
C GLU A 76 3.13 -8.38 -7.32
N VAL A 77 2.89 -7.61 -6.26
CA VAL A 77 3.36 -7.92 -4.90
C VAL A 77 2.82 -9.27 -4.42
N ARG A 78 1.54 -9.55 -4.67
CA ARG A 78 0.92 -10.85 -4.34
C ARG A 78 1.57 -11.99 -5.12
N ALA A 79 1.86 -11.80 -6.40
CA ALA A 79 2.53 -12.81 -7.21
C ALA A 79 3.94 -13.08 -6.69
N ALA A 80 4.70 -12.03 -6.35
CA ALA A 80 6.04 -12.16 -5.76
C ALA A 80 6.01 -12.90 -4.42
N ALA A 81 5.02 -12.62 -3.56
CA ALA A 81 4.84 -13.32 -2.29
C ALA A 81 4.63 -14.84 -2.46
N SER A 82 3.87 -15.26 -3.49
CA SER A 82 3.66 -16.70 -3.77
C SER A 82 4.89 -17.45 -4.26
N VAL A 83 5.86 -16.74 -4.86
CA VAL A 83 7.13 -17.34 -5.34
C VAL A 83 8.13 -17.50 -4.20
N SER A 84 8.07 -16.65 -3.17
CA SER A 84 8.99 -16.66 -2.04
C SER A 84 8.61 -17.64 -0.91
N ALA A 85 7.45 -18.27 -0.98
CA ALA A 85 7.06 -19.28 0.00
C ALA A 85 7.80 -20.60 -0.29
N PRO A 86 8.56 -21.17 0.67
CA PRO A 86 9.13 -22.50 0.47
C PRO A 86 8.00 -23.51 0.23
N ALA A 87 8.21 -24.45 -0.69
CA ALA A 87 7.31 -25.59 -0.84
C ALA A 87 7.19 -26.31 0.52
N PRO A 88 5.99 -26.81 0.89
CA PRO A 88 5.87 -27.61 2.11
C PRO A 88 6.83 -28.80 2.02
N GLU A 89 7.63 -29.01 3.06
CA GLU A 89 8.41 -30.25 3.22
C GLU A 89 7.42 -31.40 3.45
N ASP A 90 7.58 -32.50 2.68
CA ASP A 90 6.79 -33.73 2.78
C ASP A 90 6.91 -34.43 4.14
#